data_AF-A0A1N7SMT7-F1
#
_entry.id   AF-A0A1N7SMT7-F1
#
_cell.length_a   1.000
_cell.length_b   1.000
_cell.length_c   1.000
_cell.angle_alpha   90.00
_cell.angle_beta   90.00
_cell.angle_gamma   90.00
#
_symmetry.space_group_name_H-M   'P 1'
#
loop_
_entity.id
_entity.type
_entity.pdbx_description
1 polymer ?
#
loop_
_entity_poly.entity_id
_entity_poly.type
_entity_poly.pdbx_seq_one_letter_code
_entity_poly.pdbx_strand_id
1 'polypeptide(L)'
;MAWTPDESPAVTLGRLNVATPELVEQELAEMARCMVAEPAKTVLPEGLCTLLALRREPLIDLAIAHYGDPQEAHATYMRSVAGTGDLIFDKAIRIAYLGNRTGQFDGLLLSDDELRHLAVNGDKEEVSAACKNPTTQSVLLNLFWRSSLYEGVPLERINQLLKATSTNTFFRTPDWDLWSWGTIRHDIFRGLLRTIIDAPVDSSWALTIVMLLGEILPEDAPAADVDPIAAMDRWRDANLRDHRGAEEQGVFTGLPLAEEVRCLTAIVFCRRFDETTFKPWGALDDEDLARRCAFYATGKMPVEACEAALARDDEAAAAALIRNSAAMRDDATRRAIEEHCRGDMYNAYERMCERLRSRGSLSEPRSMSARDQERVSCERAEPEKVTRNDIKALDIRFAELRLALTDLRIDGFRQTALIAVVIIIASIAVARCHG
;
A
#
# COMPACT_ATOMS: atom_id res chain seq x y z
N MET A 1 -33.59 6.65 14.59
CA MET A 1 -33.48 7.50 13.40
C MET A 1 -32.00 7.63 13.11
N ALA A 2 -31.59 7.43 11.86
CA ALA A 2 -30.20 7.65 11.45
C ALA A 2 -29.90 9.15 11.42
N TRP A 3 -28.67 9.55 11.72
CA TRP A 3 -28.21 10.93 11.59
C TRP A 3 -28.36 11.44 10.15
N THR A 4 -28.56 12.75 10.01
CA THR A 4 -28.49 13.46 8.73
C THR A 4 -27.62 14.71 8.88
N PRO A 5 -26.91 15.16 7.83
CA PRO A 5 -26.10 16.38 7.87
C PRO A 5 -26.87 17.64 8.29
N ASP A 6 -28.18 17.67 8.06
CA ASP A 6 -29.07 18.79 8.41
C ASP A 6 -29.62 18.70 9.86
N GLU A 7 -29.34 17.61 10.59
CA GLU A 7 -29.78 17.44 11.98
C GLU A 7 -29.10 18.49 12.88
N SER A 8 -29.87 19.11 13.78
CA SER A 8 -29.33 20.08 14.73
C SER A 8 -28.20 19.45 15.57
N PRO A 9 -27.04 20.11 15.73
CA PRO A 9 -25.94 19.62 16.57
C PRO A 9 -26.37 19.26 18.00
N ALA A 10 -27.26 20.08 18.59
CA ALA A 10 -27.77 19.84 19.94
C ALA A 10 -28.64 18.58 20.05
N VAL A 11 -29.43 18.27 19.00
CA VAL A 11 -30.24 17.05 18.93
C VAL A 11 -29.34 15.83 18.79
N THR A 12 -28.33 15.91 17.91
CA THR A 12 -27.33 14.87 17.72
C THR A 12 -26.60 14.55 19.03
N LEU A 13 -26.10 15.58 19.72
CA LEU A 13 -25.43 15.46 21.02
C LEU A 13 -26.32 14.78 22.07
N GLY A 14 -27.54 15.29 22.26
CA GLY A 14 -28.47 14.73 23.26
C GLY A 14 -28.86 13.28 22.96
N ARG A 15 -29.05 12.95 21.68
CA ARG A 15 -29.40 11.60 21.22
C ARG A 15 -28.25 10.62 21.42
N LEU A 16 -27.04 10.96 20.97
CA LEU A 16 -25.89 10.07 21.07
C LEU A 16 -25.39 9.91 22.52
N ASN A 17 -25.62 10.90 23.39
CA ASN A 17 -25.29 10.80 24.82
C ASN A 17 -25.98 9.60 25.51
N VAL A 18 -27.21 9.29 25.11
CA VAL A 18 -28.04 8.24 25.73
C VAL A 18 -28.20 7.00 24.85
N ALA A 19 -27.61 7.02 23.64
CA ALA A 19 -27.65 5.90 22.70
C ALA A 19 -26.82 4.71 23.17
N THR A 20 -27.07 3.51 22.65
CA THR A 20 -26.19 2.36 22.92
C THR A 20 -24.81 2.55 22.26
N PRO A 21 -23.74 1.93 22.78
CA PRO A 21 -22.41 2.02 22.18
C PRO A 21 -22.36 1.65 20.69
N GLU A 22 -23.13 0.66 20.26
CA GLU A 22 -23.19 0.21 18.87
C GLU A 22 -23.80 1.27 17.95
N LEU A 23 -24.84 1.97 18.42
CA LEU A 23 -25.43 3.05 17.66
C LEU A 23 -24.48 4.25 17.57
N VAL A 24 -23.74 4.55 18.65
CA VAL A 24 -22.72 5.60 18.64
C VAL A 24 -21.62 5.28 17.60
N GLU A 25 -21.13 4.04 17.57
CA GLU A 25 -20.12 3.61 16.60
C GLU A 25 -20.61 3.74 15.16
N GLN A 26 -21.81 3.27 14.86
CA GLN A 26 -22.42 3.39 13.52
C GLN A 26 -22.59 4.84 13.06
N GLU A 27 -23.04 5.72 13.96
CA GLU A 27 -23.30 7.12 13.63
C GLU A 27 -22.00 7.91 13.47
N LEU A 28 -20.98 7.65 14.29
CA LEU A 28 -19.65 8.25 14.11
C LEU A 28 -19.01 7.78 12.80
N ALA A 29 -19.14 6.49 12.45
CA ALA A 29 -18.67 5.96 11.17
C ALA A 29 -19.34 6.65 9.98
N GLU A 30 -20.65 6.87 10.05
CA GLU A 30 -21.41 7.57 9.01
C GLU A 30 -21.00 9.04 8.89
N MET A 31 -20.88 9.76 10.01
CA MET A 31 -20.40 11.14 10.03
C MET A 31 -19.00 11.25 9.43
N ALA A 32 -18.07 10.38 9.83
CA ALA A 32 -16.71 10.36 9.29
C ALA A 32 -16.68 10.07 7.78
N ARG A 33 -17.53 9.15 7.29
CA ARG A 33 -17.69 8.89 5.87
C ARG A 33 -18.17 10.13 5.11
N CYS A 34 -19.15 10.85 5.65
CA CYS A 34 -19.63 12.11 5.08
C CYS A 34 -18.55 13.21 5.11
N MET A 35 -17.75 13.31 6.18
CA MET A 35 -16.64 14.27 6.25
C MET A 35 -15.56 14.00 5.20
N VAL A 36 -15.24 12.72 4.94
CA VAL A 36 -14.28 12.35 3.89
C VAL A 36 -14.83 12.66 2.50
N ALA A 37 -16.14 12.45 2.27
CA ALA A 37 -16.77 12.70 0.99
C ALA A 37 -17.03 14.19 0.72
N GLU A 38 -17.40 14.97 1.74
CA GLU A 38 -17.78 16.38 1.64
C GLU A 38 -17.16 17.24 2.76
N PRO A 39 -15.81 17.40 2.80
CA PRO A 39 -15.10 18.04 3.93
C PRO A 39 -15.54 19.49 4.21
N ALA A 40 -16.04 20.20 3.20
CA ALA A 40 -16.49 21.59 3.32
C ALA A 40 -17.92 21.73 3.89
N LYS A 41 -18.70 20.65 3.96
CA LYS A 41 -20.12 20.69 4.35
C LYS A 41 -20.41 19.91 5.63
N THR A 42 -19.56 18.97 6.00
CA THR A 42 -19.77 18.13 7.18
C THR A 42 -18.64 18.34 8.18
N VAL A 43 -19.02 18.68 9.42
CA VAL A 43 -18.11 18.79 10.57
C VAL A 43 -18.76 18.06 11.73
N LEU A 44 -17.98 17.34 12.53
CA LEU A 44 -18.48 16.76 13.77
C LEU A 44 -19.02 17.87 14.69
N PRO A 45 -20.17 17.66 15.35
CA PRO A 45 -20.65 18.60 16.36
C PRO A 45 -19.58 18.87 17.42
N GLU A 46 -19.33 20.15 17.70
CA GLU A 46 -18.34 20.57 18.69
C GLU A 46 -18.64 19.93 20.06
N GLY A 47 -17.60 19.36 20.69
CA GLY A 47 -17.71 18.71 22.00
C GLY A 47 -18.39 17.34 22.00
N LEU A 48 -18.79 16.78 20.84
CA LEU A 48 -19.41 15.45 20.76
C LEU A 48 -18.49 14.36 21.30
N CYS A 49 -17.25 14.25 20.81
CA CYS A 49 -16.36 13.19 21.25
C CYS A 49 -15.94 13.37 22.72
N THR A 50 -15.75 14.62 23.19
CA THR A 50 -15.50 14.90 24.60
C THR A 50 -16.65 14.38 25.48
N LEU A 51 -17.90 14.65 25.08
CA LEU A 51 -19.08 14.17 25.81
C LEU A 51 -19.18 12.64 25.77
N LEU A 52 -18.92 12.02 24.62
CA LEU A 52 -18.96 10.56 24.48
C LEU A 52 -17.85 9.88 25.28
N ALA A 53 -16.64 10.46 25.34
CA ALA A 53 -15.51 9.94 26.13
C ALA A 53 -15.82 9.87 27.63
N LEU A 54 -16.70 10.74 28.16
CA LEU A 54 -17.12 10.70 29.56
C LEU A 54 -17.88 9.42 29.93
N ARG A 55 -18.43 8.69 28.94
CA ARG A 55 -19.14 7.43 29.17
C ARG A 55 -18.21 6.28 29.55
N ARG A 56 -16.93 6.35 29.19
CA ARG A 56 -15.89 5.34 29.49
C ARG A 56 -16.29 3.93 29.04
N GLU A 57 -16.89 3.83 27.86
CA GLU A 57 -17.30 2.56 27.26
C GLU A 57 -16.29 2.16 26.18
N PRO A 58 -15.72 0.94 26.21
CA PRO A 58 -14.63 0.55 25.29
C PRO A 58 -14.96 0.70 23.81
N LEU A 59 -16.19 0.35 23.39
CA LEU A 59 -16.61 0.49 21.99
C LEU A 59 -16.71 1.97 21.56
N ILE A 60 -17.09 2.86 22.48
CA ILE A 60 -17.14 4.31 22.21
C ILE A 60 -15.73 4.87 22.12
N ASP A 61 -14.82 4.48 23.02
CA ASP A 61 -13.41 4.87 22.94
C ASP A 61 -12.79 4.42 21.60
N LEU A 62 -13.09 3.20 21.15
CA LEU A 62 -12.65 2.70 19.84
C LEU A 62 -13.25 3.49 18.68
N ALA A 63 -14.55 3.82 18.75
CA ALA A 63 -15.20 4.64 17.73
C ALA A 63 -14.63 6.07 17.70
N ILE A 64 -14.33 6.68 18.84
CA ILE A 64 -13.66 7.98 18.93
C ILE A 64 -12.26 7.90 18.32
N ALA A 65 -11.48 6.87 18.63
CA ALA A 65 -10.16 6.69 18.04
C ALA A 65 -10.23 6.58 16.51
N HIS A 66 -11.19 5.83 15.97
CA HIS A 66 -11.29 5.56 14.53
C HIS A 66 -11.94 6.69 13.72
N TYR A 67 -12.97 7.34 14.28
CA TYR A 67 -13.88 8.23 13.55
C TYR A 67 -14.12 9.57 14.26
N GLY A 68 -13.61 9.74 15.47
CA GLY A 68 -13.76 10.98 16.24
C GLY A 68 -12.91 12.11 15.70
N ASP A 69 -13.01 13.28 16.33
CA ASP A 69 -12.17 14.42 16.01
C ASP A 69 -10.69 14.14 16.39
N PRO A 70 -9.72 14.78 15.71
CA PRO A 70 -8.30 14.49 15.93
C PRO A 70 -7.81 14.68 17.36
N GLN A 71 -8.38 15.64 18.11
CA GLN A 71 -7.91 15.95 19.46
C GLN A 71 -8.34 14.87 20.45
N GLU A 72 -9.61 14.49 20.44
CA GLU A 72 -10.12 13.44 21.33
C GLU A 72 -9.64 12.04 20.92
N ALA A 73 -9.49 11.79 19.61
CA ALA A 73 -8.86 10.58 19.11
C ALA A 73 -7.40 10.49 19.58
N HIS A 74 -6.65 11.59 19.56
CA HIS A 74 -5.28 11.64 20.07
C HIS A 74 -5.22 11.42 21.59
N ALA A 75 -6.12 12.04 22.37
CA ALA A 75 -6.18 11.79 23.81
C ALA A 75 -6.46 10.31 24.12
N THR A 76 -7.35 9.68 23.35
CA THR A 76 -7.65 8.24 23.47
C THR A 76 -6.45 7.37 23.10
N TYR A 77 -5.74 7.73 22.03
CA TYR A 77 -4.47 7.11 21.65
C TYR A 77 -3.43 7.19 22.78
N MET A 78 -3.18 8.36 23.37
CA MET A 78 -2.19 8.52 24.43
C MET A 78 -2.53 7.71 25.69
N ARG A 79 -3.83 7.54 26.01
CA ARG A 79 -4.26 6.61 27.07
C ARG A 79 -3.87 5.16 26.76
N SER A 80 -4.04 4.72 25.51
CA SER A 80 -3.67 3.36 25.09
C SER A 80 -2.16 3.13 25.02
N VAL A 81 -1.37 4.18 24.80
CA VAL A 81 0.11 4.12 24.88
C VAL A 81 0.56 3.99 26.33
N ALA A 82 -0.08 4.72 27.25
CA ALA A 82 0.18 4.58 28.69
C ALA A 82 -0.24 3.21 29.24
N GLY A 83 -1.18 2.54 28.57
CA GLY A 83 -1.68 1.22 28.88
C GLY A 83 -2.89 1.24 29.79
N THR A 84 -3.98 0.59 29.37
CA THR A 84 -5.20 0.42 30.17
C THR A 84 -5.22 -0.90 30.95
N GLY A 85 -4.25 -1.78 30.68
CA GLY A 85 -4.18 -3.14 31.24
C GLY A 85 -4.77 -4.21 30.31
N ASP A 86 -5.46 -3.82 29.24
CA ASP A 86 -5.90 -4.71 28.15
C ASP A 86 -5.08 -4.43 26.89
N LEU A 87 -4.08 -5.27 26.64
CA LEU A 87 -3.15 -5.12 25.52
C LEU A 87 -3.83 -5.21 24.15
N ILE A 88 -4.91 -5.99 24.03
CA ILE A 88 -5.62 -6.16 22.76
C ILE A 88 -6.44 -4.90 22.48
N PHE A 89 -7.14 -4.41 23.50
CA PHE A 89 -7.91 -3.18 23.39
C PHE A 89 -7.00 -1.98 23.12
N ASP A 90 -5.90 -1.84 23.86
CA ASP A 90 -4.93 -0.77 23.66
C ASP A 90 -4.37 -0.77 22.24
N LYS A 91 -4.04 -1.95 21.70
CA LYS A 91 -3.60 -2.08 20.32
C LYS A 91 -4.69 -1.71 19.32
N ALA A 92 -5.94 -2.11 19.55
CA ALA A 92 -7.05 -1.76 18.68
C ALA A 92 -7.27 -0.24 18.62
N ILE A 93 -7.16 0.47 19.76
CA ILE A 93 -7.20 1.93 19.82
C ILE A 93 -6.06 2.55 18.99
N ARG A 94 -4.83 2.05 19.14
CA ARG A 94 -3.68 2.59 18.38
C ARG A 94 -3.85 2.42 16.88
N ILE A 95 -4.28 1.25 16.42
CA ILE A 95 -4.55 0.99 15.00
C ILE A 95 -5.69 1.89 14.49
N ALA A 96 -6.78 2.00 15.26
CA ALA A 96 -7.93 2.83 14.92
C ALA A 96 -7.54 4.31 14.75
N TYR A 97 -6.77 4.87 15.70
CA TYR A 97 -6.27 6.23 15.62
C TYR A 97 -5.36 6.45 14.41
N LEU A 98 -4.40 5.56 14.18
CA LEU A 98 -3.47 5.65 13.04
C LEU A 98 -4.20 5.58 11.69
N GLY A 99 -5.34 4.89 11.63
CA GLY A 99 -6.21 4.79 10.47
C GLY A 99 -7.27 5.90 10.35
N ASN A 100 -7.38 6.80 11.31
CA ASN A 100 -8.44 7.82 11.35
C ASN A 100 -8.26 8.88 10.24
N ARG A 101 -9.32 9.09 9.46
CA ARG A 101 -9.32 9.97 8.27
C ARG A 101 -10.10 11.28 8.45
N THR A 102 -10.62 11.56 9.65
CA THR A 102 -11.45 12.76 9.88
C THR A 102 -10.65 14.06 10.00
N GLY A 103 -9.34 13.98 10.23
CA GLY A 103 -8.45 15.14 10.26
C GLY A 103 -8.23 15.74 8.88
N GLN A 104 -8.49 17.04 8.73
CA GLN A 104 -8.05 17.81 7.57
C GLN A 104 -6.57 18.16 7.73
N PHE A 105 -5.73 17.76 6.77
CA PHE A 105 -4.31 18.10 6.69
C PHE A 105 -3.45 17.59 7.86
N ASP A 106 -2.93 16.37 7.73
CA ASP A 106 -2.08 15.72 8.72
C ASP A 106 -2.82 15.38 10.02
N GLY A 107 -3.79 14.46 9.88
CA GLY A 107 -4.71 14.08 10.96
C GLY A 107 -4.07 13.40 12.17
N LEU A 108 -2.77 13.07 12.12
CA LEU A 108 -2.03 12.51 13.25
C LEU A 108 -1.34 13.63 14.02
N LEU A 109 -1.87 13.93 15.20
CA LEU A 109 -1.28 14.84 16.18
C LEU A 109 -0.16 14.14 16.98
N LEU A 110 0.69 13.36 16.31
CA LEU A 110 1.80 12.66 16.94
C LEU A 110 3.06 13.54 16.98
N SER A 111 3.81 13.47 18.08
CA SER A 111 5.13 14.09 18.15
C SER A 111 6.13 13.32 17.29
N ASP A 112 7.21 13.99 16.90
CA ASP A 112 8.35 13.39 16.19
C ASP A 112 8.92 12.16 16.95
N ASP A 113 8.95 12.21 18.28
CA ASP A 113 9.40 11.10 19.12
C ASP A 113 8.48 9.88 19.01
N GLU A 114 7.17 10.08 19.00
CA GLU A 114 6.22 8.96 18.85
C GLU A 114 6.22 8.41 17.42
N LEU A 115 6.34 9.27 16.40
CA LEU A 115 6.50 8.83 15.01
C LEU A 115 7.78 8.00 14.83
N ARG A 116 8.88 8.42 15.46
CA ARG A 116 10.13 7.65 15.48
C ARG A 116 9.97 6.33 16.23
N HIS A 117 9.29 6.34 17.37
CA HIS A 117 8.98 5.13 18.12
C HIS A 117 8.16 4.14 17.27
N LEU A 118 7.11 4.60 16.60
CA LEU A 118 6.30 3.80 15.68
C LEU A 118 7.13 3.25 14.50
N ALA A 119 7.98 4.09 13.91
CA ALA A 119 8.86 3.67 12.81
C ALA A 119 9.81 2.55 13.22
N VAL A 120 10.38 2.62 14.42
CA VAL A 120 11.36 1.64 14.92
C VAL A 120 10.68 0.39 15.50
N ASN A 121 9.71 0.57 16.40
CA ASN A 121 9.16 -0.48 17.25
C ASN A 121 7.71 -0.84 16.93
N GLY A 122 7.01 -0.02 16.15
CA GLY A 122 5.60 -0.23 15.82
C GLY A 122 5.36 -1.60 15.19
N ASP A 123 4.25 -2.23 15.52
CA ASP A 123 3.96 -3.51 14.91
C ASP A 123 3.52 -3.35 13.43
N LYS A 124 3.40 -4.47 12.73
CA LYS A 124 3.04 -4.47 11.30
C LYS A 124 1.67 -3.83 11.04
N GLU A 125 0.72 -4.00 11.95
CA GLU A 125 -0.66 -3.51 11.77
C GLU A 125 -0.73 -2.01 12.05
N GLU A 126 -0.06 -1.54 13.09
CA GLU A 126 0.05 -0.11 13.43
C GLU A 126 0.76 0.67 12.32
N VAL A 127 1.93 0.19 11.87
CA VAL A 127 2.64 0.74 10.71
C VAL A 127 1.74 0.75 9.48
N SER A 128 1.05 -0.37 9.22
CA SER A 128 0.18 -0.46 8.06
C SER A 128 -0.99 0.52 8.15
N ALA A 129 -1.54 0.78 9.33
CA ALA A 129 -2.62 1.74 9.50
C ALA A 129 -2.13 3.16 9.20
N ALA A 130 -0.99 3.55 9.79
CA ALA A 130 -0.38 4.85 9.58
C ALA A 130 0.01 5.06 8.10
N CYS A 131 0.74 4.12 7.51
CA CYS A 131 1.24 4.24 6.14
C CYS A 131 0.14 4.19 5.07
N LYS A 132 -1.05 3.63 5.36
CA LYS A 132 -2.19 3.58 4.42
C LYS A 132 -3.16 4.74 4.59
N ASN A 133 -2.99 5.54 5.64
CA ASN A 133 -3.86 6.68 5.89
C ASN A 133 -3.55 7.81 4.88
N PRO A 134 -4.49 8.23 4.03
CA PRO A 134 -4.23 9.29 3.05
C PRO A 134 -4.08 10.67 3.70
N THR A 135 -4.48 10.85 4.96
CA THR A 135 -4.37 12.14 5.66
C THR A 135 -2.98 12.36 6.24
N THR A 136 -2.13 11.33 6.35
CA THR A 136 -0.82 11.35 7.03
C THR A 136 0.32 11.62 6.05
N GLN A 137 0.23 12.72 5.32
CA GLN A 137 1.17 13.03 4.25
C GLN A 137 2.56 13.36 4.76
N SER A 138 2.68 13.98 5.95
CA SER A 138 3.97 14.25 6.55
C SER A 138 4.73 12.96 6.85
N VAL A 139 4.03 11.90 7.28
CA VAL A 139 4.61 10.57 7.51
C VAL A 139 5.19 10.01 6.21
N LEU A 140 4.42 10.08 5.11
CA LEU A 140 4.89 9.66 3.78
C LEU A 140 6.10 10.50 3.33
N LEU A 141 5.99 11.82 3.41
CA LEU A 141 7.04 12.75 3.00
C LEU A 141 8.34 12.45 3.76
N ASN A 142 8.27 12.37 5.08
CA ASN A 142 9.42 12.07 5.93
C ASN A 142 10.03 10.69 5.59
N LEU A 143 9.20 9.69 5.29
CA LEU A 143 9.65 8.34 4.95
C LEU A 143 10.40 8.32 3.62
N PHE A 144 9.84 8.93 2.57
CA PHE A 144 10.46 8.97 1.24
C PHE A 144 11.70 9.87 1.18
N TRP A 145 11.75 10.93 1.98
CA TRP A 145 12.95 11.76 2.11
C TRP A 145 13.98 11.22 3.09
N ARG A 146 13.66 10.11 3.80
CA ARG A 146 14.48 9.56 4.89
C ARG A 146 14.95 10.67 5.84
N SER A 147 14.00 11.47 6.33
CA SER A 147 14.29 12.58 7.24
C SER A 147 14.92 12.10 8.55
N SER A 148 15.30 13.03 9.43
CA SER A 148 15.91 12.73 10.74
C SER A 148 15.07 11.79 11.62
N LEU A 149 13.75 11.70 11.38
CA LEU A 149 12.86 10.73 12.04
C LEU A 149 13.27 9.27 11.80
N TYR A 150 13.90 9.00 10.67
CA TYR A 150 14.30 7.67 10.24
C TYR A 150 15.81 7.43 10.37
N GLU A 151 16.54 8.35 10.99
CA GLU A 151 17.97 8.20 11.23
C GLU A 151 18.24 7.00 12.15
N GLY A 152 19.10 6.07 11.71
CA GLY A 152 19.44 4.86 12.47
C GLY A 152 18.39 3.73 12.39
N VAL A 153 17.30 3.91 11.64
CA VAL A 153 16.36 2.82 11.36
C VAL A 153 16.99 1.86 10.34
N PRO A 154 17.02 0.53 10.60
CA PRO A 154 17.56 -0.45 9.65
C PRO A 154 16.86 -0.41 8.28
N LEU A 155 17.61 -0.63 7.19
CA LEU A 155 17.09 -0.55 5.83
C LEU A 155 15.96 -1.57 5.57
N GLU A 156 16.04 -2.75 6.17
CA GLU A 156 14.99 -3.77 6.09
C GLU A 156 13.68 -3.26 6.69
N ARG A 157 13.78 -2.50 7.79
CA ARG A 157 12.63 -1.88 8.42
C ARG A 157 12.08 -0.74 7.56
N ILE A 158 12.94 0.10 6.99
CA ILE A 158 12.52 1.13 6.03
C ILE A 158 11.79 0.51 4.84
N ASN A 159 12.29 -0.60 4.29
CA ASN A 159 11.63 -1.29 3.18
C ASN A 159 10.22 -1.77 3.57
N GLN A 160 10.04 -2.30 4.79
CA GLN A 160 8.72 -2.69 5.29
C GLN A 160 7.75 -1.50 5.41
N LEU A 161 8.23 -0.36 5.91
CA LEU A 161 7.44 0.88 5.98
C LEU A 161 7.02 1.33 4.58
N LEU A 162 7.97 1.40 3.64
CA LEU A 162 7.73 1.79 2.25
C LEU A 162 6.71 0.84 1.59
N LYS A 163 6.87 -0.47 1.78
CA LYS A 163 5.92 -1.48 1.29
C LYS A 163 4.51 -1.26 1.83
N ALA A 164 4.37 -0.87 3.10
CA ALA A 164 3.07 -0.59 3.69
C ALA A 164 2.36 0.63 3.04
N THR A 165 3.11 1.56 2.46
CA THR A 165 2.54 2.73 1.75
C THR A 165 1.95 2.39 0.39
N SER A 166 2.25 1.23 -0.20
CA SER A 166 1.87 0.94 -1.59
C SER A 166 0.36 0.91 -1.83
N THR A 167 -0.45 0.66 -0.80
CA THR A 167 -1.91 0.68 -0.90
C THR A 167 -2.53 1.96 -0.32
N ASN A 168 -1.72 3.00 -0.08
CA ASN A 168 -2.23 4.28 0.36
C ASN A 168 -3.02 4.93 -0.78
N THR A 169 -4.27 5.32 -0.50
CA THR A 169 -5.15 5.92 -1.50
C THR A 169 -4.67 7.30 -1.96
N PHE A 170 -3.75 7.95 -1.23
CA PHE A 170 -3.07 9.19 -1.63
C PHE A 170 -2.50 9.11 -3.05
N PHE A 171 -1.89 7.98 -3.42
CA PHE A 171 -1.32 7.80 -4.75
C PHE A 171 -2.38 7.70 -5.86
N ARG A 172 -3.66 7.52 -5.51
CA ARG A 172 -4.79 7.36 -6.44
C ARG A 172 -5.68 8.61 -6.55
N THR A 173 -5.73 9.42 -5.49
CA THR A 173 -6.57 10.64 -5.44
C THR A 173 -6.03 11.72 -6.40
N PRO A 174 -6.87 12.31 -7.28
CA PRO A 174 -6.47 13.40 -8.19
C PRO A 174 -6.19 14.72 -7.47
N ASP A 175 -5.37 15.60 -8.09
CA ASP A 175 -4.97 16.91 -7.54
C ASP A 175 -6.09 17.96 -7.42
N TRP A 176 -7.14 17.87 -8.24
CA TRP A 176 -8.15 18.93 -8.34
C TRP A 176 -9.11 19.01 -7.16
N ASP A 177 -9.10 18.02 -6.27
CA ASP A 177 -10.00 17.95 -5.12
C ASP A 177 -9.44 18.75 -3.91
N LEU A 178 -8.19 19.23 -3.99
CA LEU A 178 -7.41 19.57 -2.81
C LEU A 178 -6.43 20.74 -3.07
N TRP A 179 -6.96 21.97 -3.08
CA TRP A 179 -6.30 23.25 -3.40
C TRP A 179 -4.99 23.58 -2.64
N SER A 180 -4.54 22.75 -1.71
CA SER A 180 -3.32 22.94 -0.90
C SER A 180 -2.34 21.75 -0.95
N TRP A 181 -2.58 20.73 -1.79
CA TRP A 181 -1.79 19.49 -1.79
C TRP A 181 -0.65 19.46 -2.80
N GLY A 182 -0.63 20.41 -3.75
CA GLY A 182 0.28 20.35 -4.90
C GLY A 182 1.77 20.29 -4.55
N THR A 183 2.22 21.05 -3.54
CA THR A 183 3.63 21.06 -3.13
C THR A 183 4.05 19.78 -2.41
N ILE A 184 3.26 19.33 -1.42
CA ILE A 184 3.57 18.10 -0.66
C ILE A 184 3.52 16.88 -1.57
N ARG A 185 2.53 16.77 -2.46
CA ARG A 185 2.45 15.67 -3.43
C ARG A 185 3.68 15.66 -4.32
N HIS A 186 4.06 16.82 -4.85
CA HIS A 186 5.25 16.95 -5.67
C HIS A 186 6.50 16.45 -4.92
N ASP A 187 6.68 16.88 -3.67
CA ASP A 187 7.82 16.48 -2.85
C ASP A 187 7.80 14.99 -2.47
N ILE A 188 6.63 14.38 -2.25
CA ILE A 188 6.50 12.94 -2.03
C ILE A 188 6.98 12.15 -3.25
N PHE A 189 6.58 12.54 -4.46
CA PHE A 189 7.03 11.86 -5.68
C PHE A 189 8.54 12.04 -5.94
N ARG A 190 9.09 13.22 -5.62
CA ARG A 190 10.55 13.44 -5.66
C ARG A 190 11.28 12.54 -4.68
N GLY A 191 10.77 12.44 -3.44
CA GLY A 191 11.29 11.52 -2.43
C GLY A 191 11.21 10.05 -2.89
N LEU A 192 10.11 9.65 -3.54
CA LEU A 192 9.94 8.31 -4.11
C LEU A 192 10.99 8.02 -5.18
N LEU A 193 11.18 8.91 -6.16
CA LEU A 193 12.21 8.73 -7.19
C LEU A 193 13.61 8.64 -6.57
N ARG A 194 13.92 9.50 -5.61
CA ARG A 194 15.18 9.44 -4.87
C ARG A 194 15.35 8.13 -4.10
N THR A 195 14.27 7.64 -3.48
CA THR A 195 14.26 6.34 -2.81
C THR A 195 14.59 5.21 -3.79
N ILE A 196 14.10 5.25 -5.02
CA ILE A 196 14.41 4.26 -6.06
C ILE A 196 15.89 4.33 -6.48
N ILE A 197 16.45 5.54 -6.60
CA ILE A 197 17.86 5.76 -6.93
C ILE A 197 18.78 5.24 -5.80
N ASP A 198 18.42 5.50 -4.55
CA ASP A 198 19.23 5.17 -3.37
C ASP A 198 18.92 3.78 -2.79
N ALA A 199 17.97 3.04 -3.39
CA ALA A 199 17.56 1.72 -2.92
C ALA A 199 18.71 0.71 -3.06
N PRO A 200 18.90 -0.19 -2.08
CA PRO A 200 19.66 -1.43 -2.26
C PRO A 200 19.13 -2.21 -3.48
N VAL A 201 20.06 -2.75 -4.27
CA VAL A 201 19.75 -3.54 -5.47
C VAL A 201 19.56 -5.00 -5.05
N ASP A 202 18.40 -5.28 -4.47
CA ASP A 202 17.97 -6.63 -4.09
C ASP A 202 16.47 -6.85 -4.37
N SER A 203 16.06 -8.11 -4.37
CA SER A 203 14.69 -8.52 -4.69
C SER A 203 13.63 -7.91 -3.78
N SER A 204 13.95 -7.74 -2.49
CA SER A 204 12.99 -7.22 -1.52
C SER A 204 12.65 -5.76 -1.81
N TRP A 205 13.66 -4.97 -2.15
CA TRP A 205 13.49 -3.58 -2.57
C TRP A 205 12.83 -3.47 -3.94
N ALA A 206 13.23 -4.31 -4.89
CA ALA A 206 12.63 -4.34 -6.22
C ALA A 206 11.11 -4.59 -6.16
N LEU A 207 10.66 -5.58 -5.39
CA LEU A 207 9.22 -5.86 -5.19
C LEU A 207 8.48 -4.68 -4.56
N THR A 208 9.08 -4.01 -3.58
CA THR A 208 8.48 -2.81 -2.98
C THR A 208 8.35 -1.68 -4.00
N ILE A 209 9.37 -1.45 -4.81
CA ILE A 209 9.35 -0.44 -5.88
C ILE A 209 8.28 -0.76 -6.91
N VAL A 210 8.20 -2.02 -7.37
CA VAL A 210 7.15 -2.49 -8.30
C VAL A 210 5.76 -2.24 -7.73
N MET A 211 5.52 -2.59 -6.46
CA MET A 211 4.23 -2.36 -5.80
C MET A 211 3.89 -0.86 -5.69
N LEU A 212 4.87 0.00 -5.41
CA LEU A 212 4.68 1.44 -5.31
C LEU A 212 4.34 2.07 -6.66
N LEU A 213 5.17 1.80 -7.66
CA LEU A 213 5.01 2.34 -9.02
C LEU A 213 3.79 1.78 -9.72
N GLY A 214 3.41 0.54 -9.39
CA GLY A 214 2.24 -0.13 -9.96
C GLY A 214 0.94 0.65 -9.74
N GLU A 215 0.87 1.48 -8.71
CA GLU A 215 -0.34 2.21 -8.31
C GLU A 215 -0.34 3.67 -8.78
N ILE A 216 0.67 4.11 -9.53
CA ILE A 216 0.84 5.51 -9.96
C ILE A 216 0.54 5.62 -11.47
N LEU A 217 -0.26 6.63 -11.84
CA LEU A 217 -0.40 7.04 -13.24
C LEU A 217 0.69 8.06 -13.60
N PRO A 218 1.22 8.03 -14.83
CA PRO A 218 2.23 8.99 -15.31
C PRO A 218 1.79 10.45 -15.23
N GLU A 219 0.48 10.73 -15.29
CA GLU A 219 -0.09 12.07 -15.19
C GLU A 219 -0.17 12.62 -13.78
N ASP A 220 -0.09 11.75 -12.78
CA ASP A 220 -0.13 12.15 -11.37
C ASP A 220 1.25 12.35 -10.77
N ALA A 221 2.29 11.81 -11.43
CA ALA A 221 3.67 12.08 -11.09
C ALA A 221 4.10 13.42 -11.71
N PRO A 222 4.71 14.32 -10.93
CA PRO A 222 5.26 15.55 -11.48
C PRO A 222 6.45 15.26 -12.41
N ALA A 223 6.84 16.28 -13.17
CA ALA A 223 8.11 16.24 -13.89
C ALA A 223 9.25 15.92 -12.91
N ALA A 224 10.08 14.94 -13.25
CA ALA A 224 11.24 14.63 -12.45
C ALA A 224 12.27 15.77 -12.55
N ASP A 225 12.67 16.30 -11.40
CA ASP A 225 13.78 17.25 -11.25
C ASP A 225 15.12 16.53 -11.02
N VAL A 226 15.05 15.26 -10.60
CA VAL A 226 16.16 14.31 -10.51
C VAL A 226 16.13 13.43 -11.74
N ASP A 227 17.30 13.04 -12.25
CA ASP A 227 17.42 12.24 -13.47
C ASP A 227 16.85 10.81 -13.27
N PRO A 228 15.69 10.47 -13.87
CA PRO A 228 15.13 9.13 -13.75
C PRO A 228 15.96 8.08 -14.50
N ILE A 229 16.88 8.49 -15.38
CA ILE A 229 17.80 7.59 -16.08
C ILE A 229 18.77 6.94 -15.09
N ALA A 230 19.24 7.69 -14.08
CA ALA A 230 20.12 7.16 -13.05
C ALA A 230 19.47 5.99 -12.28
N ALA A 231 18.17 6.06 -12.02
CA ALA A 231 17.41 4.96 -11.45
C ALA A 231 17.39 3.76 -12.41
N MET A 232 17.01 3.96 -13.68
CA MET A 232 16.92 2.88 -14.65
C MET A 232 18.25 2.19 -14.93
N ASP A 233 19.35 2.93 -14.98
CA ASP A 233 20.68 2.38 -15.22
C ASP A 233 21.18 1.55 -14.03
N ARG A 234 20.87 1.97 -12.81
CA ARG A 234 21.20 1.20 -11.60
C ARG A 234 20.59 -0.20 -11.60
N TRP A 235 19.37 -0.34 -12.12
CA TRP A 235 18.64 -1.61 -12.16
C TRP A 235 18.94 -2.43 -13.43
N ARG A 236 19.59 -1.85 -14.46
CA ARG A 236 19.89 -2.51 -15.76
C ARG A 236 20.66 -3.81 -15.60
N ASP A 237 21.70 -3.80 -14.77
CA ASP A 237 22.61 -4.93 -14.60
C ASP A 237 22.35 -5.73 -13.32
N ALA A 238 21.18 -5.50 -12.69
CA ALA A 238 20.81 -6.15 -11.43
C ALA A 238 20.43 -7.61 -11.64
N ASN A 239 21.24 -8.53 -11.10
CA ASN A 239 20.96 -9.97 -11.11
C ASN A 239 20.16 -10.37 -9.86
N LEU A 240 18.86 -10.15 -9.90
CA LEU A 240 17.95 -10.48 -8.80
C LEU A 240 17.56 -11.95 -8.85
N ARG A 241 17.70 -12.65 -7.72
CA ARG A 241 17.46 -14.08 -7.62
C ARG A 241 16.53 -14.41 -6.47
N ASP A 242 15.64 -15.37 -6.72
CA ASP A 242 14.73 -15.86 -5.72
C ASP A 242 15.43 -16.73 -4.66
N HIS A 243 14.65 -17.20 -3.67
CA HIS A 243 15.13 -18.13 -2.63
C HIS A 243 15.68 -19.46 -3.16
N ARG A 244 15.44 -19.81 -4.42
CA ARG A 244 15.92 -21.01 -5.11
C ARG A 244 17.15 -20.73 -5.97
N GLY A 245 17.57 -19.47 -6.08
CA GLY A 245 18.68 -19.03 -6.91
C GLY A 245 18.34 -18.88 -8.40
N ALA A 246 17.06 -18.97 -8.78
CA ALA A 246 16.57 -18.70 -10.13
C ALA A 246 16.40 -17.19 -10.33
N GLU A 247 16.44 -16.73 -11.58
CA GLU A 247 16.14 -15.33 -11.92
C GLU A 247 14.72 -14.99 -11.50
N GLU A 248 14.59 -13.95 -10.67
CA GLU A 248 13.31 -13.53 -10.14
C GLU A 248 12.52 -12.79 -11.23
N GLN A 249 11.28 -13.24 -11.45
CA GLN A 249 10.39 -12.69 -12.48
C GLN A 249 9.58 -11.51 -11.93
N GLY A 250 9.13 -10.65 -12.83
CA GLY A 250 8.24 -9.54 -12.57
C GLY A 250 6.88 -9.99 -12.02
N VAL A 251 6.20 -9.05 -11.37
CA VAL A 251 4.87 -9.25 -10.78
C VAL A 251 3.78 -9.03 -11.82
N PHE A 252 3.98 -8.06 -12.72
CA PHE A 252 2.99 -7.68 -13.72
C PHE A 252 3.34 -8.18 -15.12
N THR A 253 4.61 -8.47 -15.34
CA THR A 253 5.20 -8.85 -16.62
C THR A 253 6.03 -10.12 -16.45
N GLY A 254 6.10 -10.96 -17.47
CA GLY A 254 6.99 -12.11 -17.57
C GLY A 254 8.45 -11.74 -17.82
N LEU A 255 8.83 -10.49 -17.54
CA LEU A 255 10.21 -10.00 -17.62
C LEU A 255 10.98 -10.34 -16.33
N PRO A 256 12.32 -10.30 -16.33
CA PRO A 256 13.09 -10.24 -15.10
C PRO A 256 12.64 -9.07 -14.22
N LEU A 257 12.57 -9.27 -12.90
CA LEU A 257 12.09 -8.28 -11.93
C LEU A 257 12.85 -6.94 -12.03
N ALA A 258 14.14 -7.00 -12.30
CA ALA A 258 14.98 -5.82 -12.51
C ALA A 258 14.53 -5.00 -13.73
N GLU A 259 14.17 -5.67 -14.84
CA GLU A 259 13.66 -5.02 -16.05
C GLU A 259 12.27 -4.43 -15.80
N GLU A 260 11.41 -5.11 -15.04
CA GLU A 260 10.10 -4.58 -14.64
C GLU A 260 10.23 -3.28 -13.82
N VAL A 261 11.18 -3.21 -12.88
CA VAL A 261 11.49 -1.97 -12.14
C VAL A 261 11.89 -0.85 -13.09
N ARG A 262 12.71 -1.13 -14.11
CA ARG A 262 13.11 -0.14 -15.12
C ARG A 262 11.91 0.35 -15.94
N CYS A 263 11.11 -0.58 -16.46
CA CYS A 263 9.92 -0.26 -17.23
C CYS A 263 8.93 0.59 -16.43
N LEU A 264 8.61 0.21 -15.18
CA LEU A 264 7.70 0.98 -14.32
C LEU A 264 8.26 2.35 -13.96
N THR A 265 9.56 2.46 -13.70
CA THR A 265 10.23 3.75 -13.44
C THR A 265 10.12 4.65 -14.67
N ALA A 266 10.32 4.09 -15.86
CA ALA A 266 10.18 4.80 -17.12
C ALA A 266 8.76 5.28 -17.38
N ILE A 267 7.77 4.39 -17.15
CA ILE A 267 6.34 4.70 -17.27
C ILE A 267 5.97 5.89 -16.38
N VAL A 268 6.40 5.88 -15.11
CA VAL A 268 5.97 6.89 -14.14
C VAL A 268 6.74 8.21 -14.27
N PHE A 269 8.07 8.17 -14.41
CA PHE A 269 8.92 9.36 -14.24
C PHE A 269 9.60 9.87 -15.53
N CYS A 270 9.65 9.08 -16.62
CA CYS A 270 10.37 9.48 -17.83
C CYS A 270 9.53 10.32 -18.79
N ARG A 271 9.06 11.46 -18.29
CA ARG A 271 8.41 12.52 -19.07
C ARG A 271 9.26 13.78 -19.04
N ARG A 272 9.43 14.42 -20.19
CA ARG A 272 10.12 15.70 -20.30
C ARG A 272 9.11 16.81 -20.56
N PHE A 273 9.21 17.90 -19.81
CA PHE A 273 8.50 19.13 -20.16
C PHE A 273 9.29 19.82 -21.29
N ASP A 274 8.74 19.78 -22.50
CA ASP A 274 9.11 20.70 -23.58
C ASP A 274 8.31 22.00 -23.37
N GLU A 275 8.80 23.15 -23.83
CA GLU A 275 8.35 24.53 -23.50
C GLU A 275 6.83 24.74 -23.39
N THR A 276 6.04 23.90 -24.05
CA THR A 276 4.57 23.93 -24.09
C THR A 276 3.88 22.66 -23.59
N THR A 277 4.53 21.49 -23.59
CA THR A 277 3.88 20.19 -23.35
C THR A 277 4.82 19.14 -22.77
N PHE A 278 4.26 18.22 -21.99
CA PHE A 278 4.98 17.02 -21.61
C PHE A 278 5.07 16.04 -22.77
N LYS A 279 6.29 15.56 -23.04
CA LYS A 279 6.59 14.55 -24.05
C LYS A 279 7.21 13.31 -23.38
N PRO A 280 6.99 12.11 -23.92
CA PRO A 280 7.76 10.93 -23.51
C PRO A 280 9.26 11.16 -23.72
N TRP A 281 10.08 10.59 -22.86
CA TRP A 281 11.53 10.60 -23.03
C TRP A 281 12.02 9.66 -24.14
N GLY A 282 11.26 8.58 -24.44
CA GLY A 282 11.57 7.62 -25.50
C GLY A 282 10.71 7.79 -26.76
N ALA A 283 10.94 6.90 -27.73
CA ALA A 283 10.19 6.78 -28.98
C ALA A 283 9.60 5.37 -29.16
N LEU A 284 8.70 5.20 -30.15
CA LEU A 284 8.08 3.91 -30.48
C LEU A 284 9.09 2.88 -30.99
N ASP A 285 10.13 3.36 -31.67
CA ASP A 285 11.17 2.58 -32.33
C ASP A 285 12.49 2.51 -31.53
N ASP A 286 12.54 3.07 -30.32
CA ASP A 286 13.72 3.00 -29.43
C ASP A 286 14.20 1.55 -29.25
N GLU A 287 15.52 1.34 -29.13
CA GLU A 287 16.10 0.02 -28.90
C GLU A 287 15.85 -0.47 -27.45
N ASP A 288 15.87 0.45 -26.49
CA ASP A 288 15.69 0.16 -25.06
C ASP A 288 14.19 0.00 -24.72
N LEU A 289 13.84 -1.12 -24.09
CA LEU A 289 12.45 -1.44 -23.74
C LEU A 289 11.83 -0.43 -22.76
N ALA A 290 12.57 0.00 -21.75
CA ALA A 290 12.06 0.96 -20.77
C ALA A 290 11.73 2.30 -21.43
N ARG A 291 12.54 2.76 -22.40
CA ARG A 291 12.22 3.94 -23.23
C ARG A 291 10.94 3.79 -24.03
N ARG A 292 10.73 2.62 -24.66
CA ARG A 292 9.47 2.32 -25.35
C ARG A 292 8.29 2.31 -24.38
N CYS A 293 8.43 1.73 -23.19
CA CYS A 293 7.39 1.76 -22.16
C CYS A 293 7.03 3.20 -21.73
N ALA A 294 8.00 4.11 -21.59
CA ALA A 294 7.73 5.52 -21.34
C ALA A 294 6.91 6.17 -22.48
N PHE A 295 7.22 5.80 -23.73
CA PHE A 295 6.43 6.22 -24.89
C PHE A 295 5.02 5.63 -24.88
N TYR A 296 4.86 4.32 -24.66
CA TYR A 296 3.55 3.67 -24.60
C TYR A 296 2.63 4.27 -23.54
N ALA A 297 3.18 4.64 -22.38
CA ALA A 297 2.41 5.17 -21.27
C ALA A 297 1.91 6.62 -21.46
N THR A 298 2.57 7.41 -22.30
CA THR A 298 2.32 8.87 -22.36
C THR A 298 2.18 9.44 -23.77
N GLY A 299 2.63 8.70 -24.76
CA GLY A 299 2.55 9.04 -26.18
C GLY A 299 1.13 8.90 -26.72
N LYS A 300 0.94 9.40 -27.95
CA LYS A 300 -0.28 9.19 -28.71
C LYS A 300 -0.26 7.78 -29.28
N MET A 301 -1.13 6.93 -28.75
CA MET A 301 -1.20 5.52 -29.11
C MET A 301 -2.56 5.21 -29.77
N PRO A 302 -2.70 5.41 -31.11
CA PRO A 302 -3.87 4.90 -31.83
C PRO A 302 -3.93 3.37 -31.80
N VAL A 303 -5.07 2.79 -32.14
CA VAL A 303 -5.32 1.33 -32.08
C VAL A 303 -4.20 0.54 -32.78
N GLU A 304 -3.82 0.93 -33.99
CA GLU A 304 -2.80 0.21 -34.77
C GLU A 304 -1.42 0.27 -34.10
N ALA A 305 -1.09 1.37 -33.42
CA ALA A 305 0.15 1.51 -32.67
C ALA A 305 0.13 0.70 -31.37
N CYS A 306 -1.04 0.60 -30.72
CA CYS A 306 -1.23 -0.26 -29.55
C CYS A 306 -1.06 -1.73 -29.92
N GLU A 307 -1.71 -2.20 -31.00
CA GLU A 307 -1.58 -3.57 -31.49
C GLU A 307 -0.11 -3.88 -31.87
N ALA A 308 0.56 -2.95 -32.54
CA ALA A 308 1.98 -3.12 -32.88
C ALA A 308 2.88 -3.17 -31.64
N ALA A 309 2.59 -2.35 -30.61
CA ALA A 309 3.33 -2.39 -29.35
C ALA A 309 3.11 -3.71 -28.60
N LEU A 310 1.86 -4.16 -28.49
CA LEU A 310 1.48 -5.43 -27.87
C LEU A 310 2.09 -6.63 -28.61
N ALA A 311 2.13 -6.61 -29.95
CA ALA A 311 2.78 -7.66 -30.71
C ALA A 311 4.32 -7.70 -30.53
N ARG A 312 4.94 -6.53 -30.27
CA ARG A 312 6.40 -6.41 -30.15
C ARG A 312 6.90 -6.73 -28.75
N ASP A 313 6.28 -6.13 -27.73
CA ASP A 313 6.77 -6.13 -26.35
C ASP A 313 5.76 -6.77 -25.36
N ASP A 314 4.65 -7.32 -25.86
CA ASP A 314 3.65 -8.13 -25.13
C ASP A 314 3.24 -7.52 -23.78
N GLU A 315 3.46 -8.24 -22.68
CA GLU A 315 3.04 -7.82 -21.33
C GLU A 315 3.70 -6.50 -20.88
N ALA A 316 4.89 -6.17 -21.38
CA ALA A 316 5.56 -4.90 -21.07
C ALA A 316 4.85 -3.70 -21.73
N ALA A 317 4.38 -3.88 -22.97
CA ALA A 317 3.54 -2.91 -23.64
C ALA A 317 2.18 -2.79 -22.95
N ALA A 318 1.56 -3.91 -22.59
CA ALA A 318 0.29 -3.91 -21.85
C ALA A 318 0.39 -3.15 -20.52
N ALA A 319 1.43 -3.43 -19.72
CA ALA A 319 1.69 -2.74 -18.45
C ALA A 319 1.86 -1.21 -18.62
N ALA A 320 2.48 -0.75 -19.70
CA ALA A 320 2.58 0.67 -20.00
C ALA A 320 1.25 1.26 -20.51
N LEU A 321 0.56 0.55 -21.40
CA LEU A 321 -0.67 1.00 -22.05
C LEU A 321 -1.85 1.11 -21.08
N ILE A 322 -1.98 0.22 -20.09
CA ILE A 322 -3.02 0.35 -19.06
C ILE A 322 -2.88 1.67 -18.27
N ARG A 323 -1.68 2.24 -18.23
CA ARG A 323 -1.37 3.53 -17.58
C ARG A 323 -1.45 4.73 -18.53
N ASN A 324 -1.75 4.52 -19.81
CA ASN A 324 -1.99 5.58 -20.78
C ASN A 324 -3.48 5.97 -20.75
N SER A 325 -3.81 7.02 -20.00
CA SER A 325 -5.19 7.49 -19.88
C SER A 325 -5.84 7.85 -21.21
N ALA A 326 -5.08 8.33 -22.21
CA ALA A 326 -5.63 8.64 -23.53
C ALA A 326 -6.02 7.37 -24.29
N ALA A 327 -5.16 6.35 -24.28
CA ALA A 327 -5.42 5.04 -24.87
C ALA A 327 -6.61 4.34 -24.19
N MET A 328 -6.67 4.37 -22.85
CA MET A 328 -7.73 3.72 -22.08
C MET A 328 -9.12 4.38 -22.21
N ARG A 329 -9.17 5.64 -22.64
CA ARG A 329 -10.42 6.35 -22.95
C ARG A 329 -11.05 5.89 -24.25
N ASP A 330 -10.24 5.45 -25.21
CA ASP A 330 -10.73 4.93 -26.48
C ASP A 330 -11.17 3.46 -26.33
N ASP A 331 -12.41 3.16 -26.69
CA ASP A 331 -13.00 1.84 -26.49
C ASP A 331 -12.32 0.74 -27.30
N ALA A 332 -11.88 1.05 -28.53
CA ALA A 332 -11.22 0.08 -29.40
C ALA A 332 -9.82 -0.25 -28.85
N THR A 333 -9.06 0.78 -28.50
CA THR A 333 -7.73 0.66 -27.90
C THR A 333 -7.80 -0.09 -26.57
N ARG A 334 -8.73 0.26 -25.68
CA ARG A 334 -8.90 -0.41 -24.38
C ARG A 334 -9.20 -1.91 -24.54
N ARG A 335 -10.03 -2.31 -25.51
CA ARG A 335 -10.32 -3.73 -25.77
C ARG A 335 -9.07 -4.49 -26.22
N ALA A 336 -8.29 -3.91 -27.13
CA ALA A 336 -7.03 -4.52 -27.56
C ALA A 336 -6.07 -4.74 -26.37
N ILE A 337 -6.00 -3.79 -25.44
CA ILE A 337 -5.19 -3.90 -24.22
C ILE A 337 -5.73 -5.01 -23.29
N GLU A 338 -7.05 -5.07 -23.08
CA GLU A 338 -7.70 -6.05 -22.18
C GLU A 338 -7.39 -7.50 -22.58
N GLU A 339 -7.31 -7.81 -23.88
CA GLU A 339 -7.02 -9.16 -24.39
C GLU A 339 -5.62 -9.68 -23.98
N HIS A 340 -4.68 -8.78 -23.70
CA HIS A 340 -3.33 -9.11 -23.23
C HIS A 340 -3.21 -9.11 -21.70
N CYS A 341 -4.24 -8.67 -20.96
CA CYS A 341 -4.19 -8.59 -19.51
C CYS A 341 -4.55 -9.94 -18.87
N ARG A 342 -3.59 -10.59 -18.19
CA ARG A 342 -3.78 -11.87 -17.47
C ARG A 342 -3.29 -11.77 -16.03
N GLY A 343 -3.78 -12.66 -15.16
CA GLY A 343 -3.30 -12.77 -13.76
C GLY A 343 -3.28 -11.43 -13.01
N ASP A 344 -2.13 -11.09 -12.43
CA ASP A 344 -1.95 -9.84 -11.67
C ASP A 344 -2.02 -8.57 -12.53
N MET A 345 -1.70 -8.68 -13.83
CA MET A 345 -1.87 -7.57 -14.78
C MET A 345 -3.36 -7.27 -15.04
N TYR A 346 -4.22 -8.29 -15.05
CA TYR A 346 -5.68 -8.08 -15.12
C TYR A 346 -6.22 -7.32 -13.90
N ASN A 347 -5.75 -7.69 -12.70
CA ASN A 347 -6.10 -6.96 -11.48
C ASN A 347 -5.62 -5.49 -11.56
N ALA A 348 -4.45 -5.23 -12.14
CA ALA A 348 -3.94 -3.87 -12.34
C ALA A 348 -4.79 -3.09 -13.36
N TYR A 349 -5.21 -3.74 -14.45
CA TYR A 349 -6.14 -3.18 -15.44
C TYR A 349 -7.47 -2.76 -14.79
N GLU A 350 -8.11 -3.64 -14.01
CA GLU A 350 -9.38 -3.34 -13.35
C GLU A 350 -9.28 -2.13 -12.42
N ARG A 351 -8.23 -2.10 -11.57
CA ARG A 351 -7.96 -0.95 -10.68
C ARG A 351 -7.78 0.34 -11.47
N MET A 352 -7.15 0.28 -12.63
CA MET A 352 -6.95 1.47 -13.45
C MET A 352 -8.25 1.93 -14.13
N CYS A 353 -9.08 1.00 -14.60
CA CYS A 353 -10.42 1.33 -15.09
C CYS A 353 -11.29 1.97 -14.00
N GLU A 354 -11.26 1.45 -12.77
CA GLU A 354 -11.98 2.04 -11.63
C GLU A 354 -11.52 3.48 -11.34
N ARG A 355 -10.21 3.71 -11.37
CA ARG A 355 -9.63 5.05 -11.17
C ARG A 355 -10.01 6.02 -12.28
N LEU A 356 -9.98 5.59 -13.54
CA LEU A 356 -10.38 6.46 -14.66
C LEU A 356 -11.89 6.76 -14.62
N ARG A 357 -12.71 5.79 -14.16
CA ARG A 357 -14.14 6.00 -13.91
C ARG A 357 -14.38 7.01 -12.79
N SER A 358 -13.68 6.92 -11.66
CA SER A 358 -13.85 7.89 -10.56
C SER A 358 -13.43 9.32 -10.94
N ARG A 359 -12.56 9.47 -11.94
CA ARG A 359 -12.18 10.78 -12.54
C ARG A 359 -13.17 11.31 -13.58
N GLY A 360 -14.26 10.58 -13.87
CA GLY A 360 -15.17 10.90 -14.97
C GLY A 360 -14.52 10.84 -16.36
N SER A 361 -13.33 10.23 -16.46
CA SER A 361 -12.57 10.13 -17.71
C SER A 361 -13.04 8.97 -18.58
N LEU A 362 -13.60 7.93 -17.98
CA LEU A 362 -14.12 6.76 -18.68
C LEU A 362 -15.65 6.83 -18.63
N SER A 363 -16.29 7.09 -19.77
CA SER A 363 -17.74 6.87 -19.92
C SER A 363 -18.01 5.41 -19.57
N GLU A 364 -18.99 5.11 -18.71
CA GLU A 364 -19.29 3.70 -18.36
C GLU A 364 -19.45 2.84 -19.63
N PRO A 365 -18.75 1.70 -19.72
CA PRO A 365 -19.14 0.67 -20.66
C PRO A 365 -19.28 -0.68 -19.94
N ARG A 366 -20.28 -1.46 -20.37
CA ARG A 366 -20.38 -2.89 -20.05
C ARG A 366 -19.03 -3.54 -20.36
N SER A 367 -18.31 -3.97 -19.33
CA SER A 367 -17.12 -4.82 -19.51
C SER A 367 -17.55 -6.07 -20.27
N MET A 368 -16.70 -6.56 -21.17
CA MET A 368 -16.91 -7.86 -21.81
C MET A 368 -16.95 -9.00 -20.78
N SER A 369 -16.54 -8.76 -19.53
CA SER A 369 -16.69 -9.68 -18.40
C SER A 369 -18.12 -10.21 -18.20
N ALA A 370 -19.18 -9.51 -18.64
CA ALA A 370 -20.53 -10.06 -18.60
C ALA A 370 -20.79 -11.18 -19.63
N ARG A 371 -19.96 -11.28 -20.69
CA ARG A 371 -19.99 -12.37 -21.70
C ARG A 371 -18.84 -13.37 -21.51
N ASP A 372 -17.71 -12.96 -20.95
CA ASP A 372 -16.56 -13.85 -20.71
C ASP A 372 -16.53 -14.49 -19.31
N GLN A 373 -17.34 -14.03 -18.35
CA GLN A 373 -17.63 -14.84 -17.15
C GLN A 373 -18.29 -16.19 -17.51
N GLU A 374 -18.93 -16.31 -18.70
CA GLU A 374 -19.42 -17.57 -19.26
C GLU A 374 -18.32 -18.40 -19.95
N ARG A 375 -17.18 -17.80 -20.36
CA ARG A 375 -16.06 -18.52 -20.99
C ARG A 375 -14.96 -18.93 -20.01
N VAL A 376 -14.64 -18.09 -19.02
CA VAL A 376 -13.69 -18.44 -17.94
C VAL A 376 -14.31 -19.46 -16.97
N SER A 377 -15.63 -19.56 -16.91
CA SER A 377 -16.32 -20.68 -16.24
C SER A 377 -16.31 -21.99 -17.04
N CYS A 378 -15.94 -21.97 -18.33
CA CYS A 378 -15.80 -23.17 -19.16
C CYS A 378 -14.36 -23.72 -19.26
N GLU A 379 -13.33 -22.93 -18.93
CA GLU A 379 -11.91 -23.37 -18.96
C GLU A 379 -11.25 -23.49 -17.58
N ARG A 380 -11.95 -23.15 -16.49
CA ARG A 380 -11.63 -23.79 -15.21
C ARG A 380 -12.04 -25.25 -15.32
N ALA A 381 -11.06 -26.15 -15.41
CA ALA A 381 -11.25 -27.51 -14.91
C ALA A 381 -11.98 -27.36 -13.57
N GLU A 382 -13.18 -27.97 -13.44
CA GLU A 382 -13.94 -27.94 -12.20
C GLU A 382 -12.93 -28.22 -11.08
N PRO A 383 -12.73 -27.30 -10.11
CA PRO A 383 -11.93 -27.67 -8.95
C PRO A 383 -12.63 -28.90 -8.40
N GLU A 384 -11.92 -30.04 -8.37
CA GLU A 384 -12.36 -31.27 -7.72
C GLU A 384 -13.05 -30.81 -6.44
N LYS A 385 -14.36 -31.05 -6.34
CA LYS A 385 -15.18 -30.55 -5.24
C LYS A 385 -14.45 -30.92 -3.97
N VAL A 386 -13.82 -29.94 -3.31
CA VAL A 386 -13.09 -30.15 -2.06
C VAL A 386 -14.12 -30.69 -1.09
N THR A 387 -14.07 -31.99 -0.88
CA THR A 387 -15.06 -32.68 -0.08
C THR A 387 -14.76 -32.36 1.37
N ARG A 388 -15.76 -32.54 2.24
CA ARG A 388 -15.56 -32.47 3.69
C ARG A 388 -14.44 -33.42 4.17
N ASN A 389 -14.09 -34.44 3.39
CA ASN A 389 -13.01 -35.36 3.69
C ASN A 389 -11.62 -34.78 3.35
N ASP A 390 -11.52 -33.95 2.31
CA ASP A 390 -10.26 -33.29 1.93
C ASP A 390 -9.85 -32.22 2.95
N ILE A 391 -10.84 -31.49 3.48
CA ILE A 391 -10.64 -30.53 4.58
C ILE A 391 -10.14 -31.26 5.84
N LYS A 392 -10.75 -32.40 6.18
CA LYS A 392 -10.29 -33.22 7.31
C LYS A 392 -8.89 -33.79 7.12
N ALA A 393 -8.55 -34.20 5.89
CA ALA A 393 -7.21 -34.70 5.59
C ALA A 393 -6.15 -33.59 5.71
N LEU A 394 -6.50 -32.36 5.32
CA LEU A 394 -5.66 -31.17 5.51
C LEU A 394 -5.49 -30.82 6.99
N ASP A 395 -6.56 -30.86 7.79
CA ASP A 395 -6.48 -30.61 9.24
C ASP A 395 -5.59 -31.64 9.95
N ILE A 396 -5.67 -32.92 9.55
CA ILE A 396 -4.80 -33.98 10.07
C ILE A 396 -3.34 -33.70 9.69
N ARG A 397 -3.06 -33.36 8.43
CA ARG A 397 -1.69 -33.01 7.98
C ARG A 397 -1.13 -31.79 8.71
N PHE A 398 -1.97 -30.78 8.99
CA PHE A 398 -1.56 -29.61 9.78
C PHE A 398 -1.28 -29.97 11.25
N ALA A 399 -2.06 -30.87 11.84
CA ALA A 399 -1.80 -31.36 13.20
C ALA A 399 -0.49 -32.16 13.27
N GLU A 400 -0.22 -33.02 12.28
CA GLU A 400 1.04 -33.76 12.16
C GLU A 400 2.24 -32.83 11.97
N LEU A 401 2.11 -31.80 11.12
CA LEU A 401 3.15 -30.78 10.93
C LEU A 401 3.43 -29.97 12.20
N ARG A 402 2.38 -29.62 12.96
CA ARG A 402 2.55 -28.96 14.26
C ARG A 402 3.31 -29.85 15.22
N LEU A 403 2.95 -31.13 15.32
CA LEU A 403 3.68 -32.10 16.17
C LEU A 403 5.15 -32.23 15.75
N ALA A 404 5.42 -32.39 14.46
CA ALA A 404 6.79 -32.45 13.93
C ALA A 404 7.60 -31.17 14.21
N LEU A 405 6.98 -29.99 14.12
CA LEU A 405 7.59 -28.71 14.50
C LEU A 405 7.86 -28.62 16.01
N THR A 406 7.02 -29.23 16.84
CA THR A 406 7.22 -29.26 18.30
C THR A 406 8.38 -30.19 18.65
N ASP A 407 8.49 -31.34 17.99
CA ASP A 407 9.60 -32.28 18.15
C ASP A 407 10.93 -31.67 17.68
N LEU A 408 10.95 -30.98 16.54
CA LEU A 408 12.14 -30.23 16.08
C LEU A 408 12.57 -29.13 17.06
N ARG A 409 11.62 -28.45 17.71
CA ARG A 409 11.91 -27.44 18.72
C ARG A 409 12.48 -28.06 20.00
N ILE A 410 12.00 -29.24 20.40
CA ILE A 410 12.50 -29.99 21.55
C ILE A 410 13.91 -30.52 21.28
N ASP A 411 14.18 -31.03 20.07
CA ASP A 411 15.51 -31.52 19.71
C ASP A 411 16.53 -30.39 19.55
N GLY A 412 16.13 -29.23 18.99
CA GLY A 412 16.97 -28.03 18.98
C GLY A 412 17.35 -27.55 20.39
N PHE A 413 16.41 -27.59 21.33
CA PHE A 413 16.64 -27.24 22.73
C PHE A 413 17.54 -28.26 23.45
N ARG A 414 17.39 -29.56 23.15
CA ARG A 414 18.27 -30.62 23.69
C ARG A 414 19.70 -30.50 23.18
N GLN A 415 19.90 -30.19 21.90
CA GLN A 415 21.24 -29.99 21.33
C GLN A 415 21.95 -28.77 21.96
N THR A 416 21.25 -27.65 22.15
CA THR A 416 21.82 -26.47 22.82
C THR A 416 22.13 -26.73 24.30
N ALA A 417 21.26 -27.45 25.02
CA ALA A 417 21.52 -27.86 26.40
C ALA A 417 22.73 -28.80 26.52
N LEU A 418 22.88 -29.75 25.59
CA LEU A 418 24.03 -30.67 25.57
C LEU A 418 25.34 -29.91 25.31
N ILE A 419 25.35 -28.97 24.37
CA ILE A 419 26.53 -28.12 24.09
C ILE A 419 26.90 -27.30 25.33
N ALA A 420 25.93 -26.69 26.01
CA ALA A 420 26.17 -25.94 27.24
C ALA A 420 26.77 -26.82 28.35
N VAL A 421 26.27 -28.05 28.53
CA VAL A 421 26.81 -29.00 29.50
C VAL A 421 28.24 -29.42 29.15
N VAL A 422 28.54 -29.66 27.88
CA VAL A 422 29.91 -29.99 27.43
C VAL A 422 30.88 -28.83 27.70
N ILE A 423 30.46 -27.59 27.44
CA ILE A 423 31.27 -26.39 27.72
C ILE A 423 31.54 -26.25 29.23
N ILE A 424 30.52 -26.48 30.07
CA ILE A 424 30.68 -26.43 31.54
C ILE A 424 31.67 -27.50 32.01
N ILE A 425 31.55 -28.74 31.55
CA ILE A 425 32.45 -29.83 31.93
C ILE A 425 33.89 -29.54 31.47
N ALA A 426 34.07 -29.06 30.24
CA ALA A 426 35.38 -28.66 29.73
C ALA A 426 36.01 -27.54 30.58
N SER A 427 35.21 -26.55 30.98
CA SER A 427 35.67 -25.42 31.81
C SER A 427 36.11 -25.89 33.21
N ILE A 428 35.38 -26.83 33.81
CA ILE A 428 35.74 -27.44 35.11
C ILE A 428 37.02 -28.28 34.99
N ALA A 429 37.19 -29.00 33.88
CA ALA A 429 38.40 -29.79 33.64
C ALA A 429 39.64 -28.91 33.48
N VAL A 430 39.55 -27.81 32.72
CA VAL A 430 40.64 -26.83 32.57
C VAL A 430 40.98 -26.16 33.90
N ALA A 431 39.98 -25.79 34.70
CA ALA A 431 40.20 -25.20 36.03
C ALA A 431 40.93 -26.15 37.00
N ARG A 432 40.74 -27.47 36.87
CA ARG A 432 41.44 -28.49 37.68
C ARG A 432 42.85 -28.82 37.19
N CYS A 433 43.21 -28.49 35.96
CA CYS A 433 44.57 -28.69 35.45
C CYS A 433 45.51 -27.50 35.71
N HIS A 434 44.97 -26.37 36.19
CA HIS A 434 45.73 -25.14 36.44
C HIS A 434 45.76 -24.68 37.91
N GLY A 435 45.23 -25.48 38.83
CA GLY A 435 45.43 -25.35 40.28
C GLY A 435 46.10 -26.59 40.82
#